data_AF-W4VL46-F1
#
_entry.id   AF-W4VL46-F1
#
_cell.length_a   1.000
_cell.length_b   1.000
_cell.length_c   1.000
_cell.angle_alpha   90.00
_cell.angle_beta   90.00
_cell.angle_gamma   90.00
#
_symmetry.space_group_name_H-M   'P 1'
#
loop_
_entity.id
_entity.type
_entity.pdbx_description
1 polymer ?
#
loop_
_entity_poly.entity_id
_entity_poly.type
_entity_poly.pdbx_seq_one_letter_code
_entity_poly.pdbx_strand_id
1 'polypeptide(L)'
;MDTWHGPSLRVEEYVDQGQEYDISAWVKLISPESSQLQLSTQVGDGDGASYNNLQGKTISTEDGWVKLEGTYRYSSVGGEFLSIYVESSNNSTASFYIDDITFEPTGSGDVEVEKDLTPIKEVYKDDFLIGNIISAGDFEGERLELLKMHHNLVTAENAMKPGYAYDDNGEFDFEAEDALVQNAQNEG
;
A
#
# COMPACT_ATOMS: atom_id res chain seq x y z
N MET A 1 -17.47 -2.01 13.54
CA MET A 1 -17.06 -3.17 12.74
C MET A 1 -16.44 -2.59 11.51
N ASP A 2 -15.15 -2.84 11.34
CA ASP A 2 -14.39 -2.21 10.29
C ASP A 2 -14.61 -2.92 8.96
N THR A 3 -14.58 -2.16 7.87
CA THR A 3 -14.89 -2.64 6.51
C THR A 3 -13.68 -3.24 5.81
N TRP A 4 -12.50 -3.15 6.42
CA TRP A 4 -11.22 -3.58 5.83
C TRP A 4 -10.83 -5.03 6.13
N HIS A 5 -11.55 -5.69 7.04
CA HIS A 5 -11.28 -7.10 7.32
C HIS A 5 -11.78 -7.98 6.17
N GLY A 6 -10.87 -8.71 5.56
CA GLY A 6 -11.16 -9.67 4.49
C GLY A 6 -10.12 -10.78 4.43
N PRO A 7 -10.34 -11.82 3.60
CA PRO A 7 -9.32 -12.83 3.33
C PRO A 7 -8.06 -12.21 2.73
N SER A 8 -6.91 -12.58 3.29
CA SER A 8 -5.58 -12.10 2.88
C SER A 8 -4.63 -13.27 2.58
N LEU A 9 -3.72 -13.07 1.64
CA LEU A 9 -2.64 -14.00 1.30
C LEU A 9 -1.29 -13.29 1.42
N ARG A 10 -0.35 -13.91 2.12
CA ARG A 10 1.06 -13.49 2.18
C ARG A 10 1.78 -13.84 0.89
N VAL A 11 2.48 -12.88 0.30
CA VAL A 11 3.06 -12.99 -1.05
C VAL A 11 4.55 -12.66 -1.10
N GLU A 12 5.18 -12.32 0.03
CA GLU A 12 6.59 -11.92 0.10
C GLU A 12 7.55 -12.94 -0.53
N GLU A 13 7.27 -14.25 -0.41
CA GLU A 13 8.11 -15.32 -0.97
C GLU A 13 8.10 -15.36 -2.51
N TYR A 14 7.15 -14.69 -3.15
CA TYR A 14 6.98 -14.64 -4.60
C TYR A 14 7.43 -13.30 -5.20
N VAL A 15 7.88 -12.36 -4.37
CA VAL A 15 8.22 -10.99 -4.77
C VAL A 15 9.73 -10.83 -4.94
N ASP A 16 10.12 -10.50 -6.16
CA ASP A 16 11.42 -9.93 -6.46
C ASP A 16 11.33 -8.40 -6.28
N GLN A 17 12.12 -7.86 -5.37
CA GLN A 17 12.11 -6.42 -5.07
C GLN A 17 12.38 -5.59 -6.33
N GLY A 18 11.57 -4.55 -6.53
CA GLY A 18 11.62 -3.67 -7.69
C GLY A 18 10.74 -4.12 -8.86
N GLN A 19 10.26 -5.37 -8.86
CA GLN A 19 9.41 -5.90 -9.95
C GLN A 19 7.94 -5.49 -9.80
N GLU A 20 7.26 -5.42 -10.93
CA GLU A 20 5.82 -5.23 -11.02
C GLU A 20 5.10 -6.55 -11.22
N TYR A 21 3.95 -6.68 -10.59
CA TYR A 21 3.11 -7.89 -10.61
C TYR A 21 1.70 -7.57 -11.12
N ASP A 22 1.18 -8.44 -11.97
CA ASP A 22 -0.24 -8.56 -12.32
C ASP A 22 -0.93 -9.38 -11.23
N ILE A 23 -1.91 -8.77 -10.57
CA ILE A 23 -2.63 -9.35 -9.44
C ILE A 23 -4.10 -9.44 -9.81
N SER A 24 -4.71 -10.61 -9.67
CA SER A 24 -6.14 -10.75 -9.88
C SER A 24 -6.80 -11.79 -8.99
N ALA A 25 -8.10 -11.62 -8.79
CA ALA A 25 -8.96 -12.57 -8.08
C ALA A 25 -10.38 -12.51 -8.67
N TRP A 26 -11.03 -13.66 -8.78
CA TRP A 26 -12.46 -13.70 -9.05
C TRP A 26 -13.22 -13.63 -7.75
N VAL A 27 -14.22 -12.76 -7.67
CA VAL A 27 -15.06 -12.57 -6.48
C VAL A 27 -16.53 -12.72 -6.84
N LYS A 28 -17.33 -13.20 -5.90
CA LYS A 28 -18.79 -13.31 -6.07
C LYS A 28 -19.50 -12.93 -4.78
N LEU A 29 -20.33 -11.88 -4.85
CA LEU A 29 -21.11 -11.43 -3.70
C LEU A 29 -22.24 -12.41 -3.37
N ILE A 30 -22.42 -12.70 -2.08
CA ILE A 30 -23.49 -13.57 -1.54
C ILE A 30 -24.55 -12.72 -0.82
N SER A 31 -24.10 -11.76 -0.01
CA SER A 31 -24.96 -10.80 0.70
C SER A 31 -24.14 -9.56 1.08
N PRO A 32 -24.75 -8.37 1.23
CA PRO A 32 -26.15 -8.03 0.90
C PRO A 32 -26.39 -8.02 -0.63
N GLU A 33 -27.54 -7.51 -1.09
CA GLU A 33 -27.89 -7.41 -2.52
C GLU A 33 -26.83 -6.69 -3.37
N SER A 34 -26.13 -5.71 -2.78
CA SER A 34 -25.04 -4.98 -3.43
C SER A 34 -24.00 -4.53 -2.40
N SER A 35 -22.72 -4.69 -2.73
CA SER A 35 -21.59 -4.21 -1.93
C SER A 35 -20.43 -3.80 -2.83
N GLN A 36 -19.50 -2.98 -2.32
CA GLN A 36 -18.25 -2.70 -3.01
C GLN A 36 -17.20 -3.70 -2.54
N LEU A 37 -16.74 -4.58 -3.43
CA LEU A 37 -15.58 -5.44 -3.17
C LEU A 37 -14.33 -4.81 -3.78
N GLN A 38 -13.22 -4.89 -3.07
CA GLN A 38 -11.97 -4.22 -3.41
C GLN A 38 -10.78 -5.14 -3.23
N LEU A 39 -9.97 -5.28 -4.28
CA LEU A 39 -8.67 -5.94 -4.26
C LEU A 39 -7.60 -4.89 -3.94
N SER A 40 -6.78 -5.20 -2.95
CA SER A 40 -5.75 -4.32 -2.41
C SER A 40 -4.49 -5.09 -2.03
N THR A 41 -3.40 -4.37 -1.79
CA THR A 41 -2.14 -4.91 -1.27
C THR A 41 -1.64 -4.11 -0.07
N GLN A 42 -1.03 -4.80 0.88
CA GLN A 42 -0.34 -4.23 2.03
C GLN A 42 1.17 -4.46 1.92
N VAL A 43 1.95 -3.41 2.22
CA VAL A 43 3.41 -3.46 2.31
C VAL A 43 3.82 -3.02 3.71
N GLY A 44 4.51 -3.89 4.45
CA GLY A 44 4.86 -3.67 5.86
C GLY A 44 3.77 -4.12 6.82
N ASP A 45 4.10 -4.12 8.11
CA ASP A 45 3.21 -4.48 9.22
C ASP A 45 3.09 -3.35 10.24
N GLY A 46 2.06 -3.42 11.08
CA GLY A 46 1.77 -2.42 12.10
C GLY A 46 1.52 -1.03 11.50
N ASP A 47 1.82 0.00 12.29
CA ASP A 47 1.40 1.38 11.99
C ASP A 47 2.21 2.05 10.86
N GLY A 48 3.33 1.42 10.48
CA GLY A 48 4.17 1.81 9.34
C GLY A 48 3.72 1.22 8.00
N ALA A 49 2.70 0.35 7.99
CA ALA A 49 2.22 -0.32 6.79
C ALA A 49 1.59 0.65 5.79
N SER A 50 1.82 0.38 4.50
CA SER A 50 1.17 1.07 3.39
C SER A 50 0.10 0.17 2.76
N TYR A 51 -1.03 0.76 2.40
CA TYR A 51 -2.20 0.05 1.87
C TYR A 51 -2.59 0.64 0.53
N ASN A 52 -2.51 -0.18 -0.53
CA ASN A 52 -2.70 0.26 -1.90
C ASN A 52 -3.90 -0.45 -2.53
N ASN A 53 -4.86 0.34 -3.00
CA ASN A 53 -6.05 -0.15 -3.67
C ASN A 53 -5.76 -0.43 -5.15
N LEU A 54 -5.94 -1.68 -5.60
CA LEU A 54 -5.72 -2.06 -6.99
C LEU A 54 -6.98 -1.84 -7.83
N GLN A 55 -8.10 -2.44 -7.40
CA GLN A 55 -9.39 -2.26 -8.07
C GLN A 55 -10.56 -2.53 -7.13
N GLY A 56 -11.52 -1.62 -7.12
CA GLY A 56 -12.81 -1.81 -6.44
C GLY A 56 -13.96 -1.80 -7.44
N LYS A 57 -14.95 -2.67 -7.22
CA LYS A 57 -16.20 -2.68 -8.00
C LYS A 57 -17.39 -2.81 -7.07
N THR A 58 -18.45 -2.05 -7.37
CA THR A 58 -19.78 -2.34 -6.82
C THR A 58 -20.32 -3.55 -7.55
N ILE A 59 -20.62 -4.61 -6.78
CA ILE A 59 -21.06 -5.91 -7.26
C ILE A 59 -22.38 -6.21 -6.58
N SER A 60 -23.32 -6.76 -7.34
CA SER A 60 -24.60 -7.27 -6.86
C SER A 60 -24.58 -8.79 -6.75
N THR A 61 -25.52 -9.37 -6.02
CA THR A 61 -25.69 -10.83 -5.94
C THR A 61 -26.12 -11.46 -7.28
N GLU A 62 -26.59 -10.64 -8.24
CA GLU A 62 -26.98 -11.08 -9.59
C GLU A 62 -25.81 -11.11 -10.59
N ASP A 63 -24.72 -10.39 -10.33
CA ASP A 63 -23.58 -10.28 -11.26
C ASP A 63 -22.78 -11.59 -11.40
N GLY A 64 -22.91 -12.50 -10.44
CA GLY A 64 -22.16 -13.75 -10.41
C GLY A 64 -20.67 -13.51 -10.10
N TRP A 65 -19.78 -14.19 -10.83
CA TRP A 65 -18.34 -14.05 -10.66
C TRP A 65 -17.83 -12.82 -11.42
N VAL A 66 -17.14 -11.94 -10.72
CA VAL A 66 -16.55 -10.70 -11.25
C VAL A 66 -15.05 -10.73 -10.98
N LYS A 67 -14.24 -10.49 -12.01
CA LYS A 67 -12.78 -10.37 -11.86
C LYS A 67 -12.43 -9.00 -11.28
N LEU A 68 -11.61 -8.98 -10.23
CA LEU A 68 -10.86 -7.81 -9.78
C LEU A 68 -9.40 -7.99 -10.20
N GLU A 69 -8.79 -6.95 -10.76
CA GLU A 69 -7.42 -7.00 -11.23
C GLU A 69 -6.73 -5.63 -11.20
N GLY A 70 -5.41 -5.65 -11.07
CA GLY A 70 -4.56 -4.47 -11.21
C GLY A 70 -3.08 -4.85 -11.14
N THR A 71 -2.22 -3.88 -11.38
CA THR A 71 -0.77 -4.04 -11.23
C THR A 71 -0.24 -3.32 -10.01
N TYR A 72 0.83 -3.85 -9.43
CA TYR A 72 1.56 -3.15 -8.38
C TYR A 72 3.06 -3.46 -8.44
N ARG A 73 3.88 -2.43 -8.25
CA ARG A 73 5.33 -2.56 -8.17
C ARG A 73 5.80 -2.53 -6.72
N TYR A 74 6.46 -3.60 -6.29
CA TYR A 74 6.97 -3.74 -4.92
C TYR A 74 8.40 -3.19 -4.82
N SER A 75 8.56 -1.88 -4.59
CA SER A 75 9.88 -1.24 -4.42
C SER A 75 10.57 -1.57 -3.09
N SER A 76 9.82 -2.09 -2.11
CA SER A 76 10.28 -2.57 -0.81
C SER A 76 9.52 -3.86 -0.47
N VAL A 77 10.16 -4.73 0.31
CA VAL A 77 9.53 -5.94 0.86
C VAL A 77 8.99 -5.73 2.28
N GLY A 78 9.07 -4.50 2.82
CA GLY A 78 8.40 -4.10 4.06
C GLY A 78 8.70 -4.99 5.26
N GLY A 79 9.98 -5.33 5.50
CA GLY A 79 10.34 -6.26 6.58
C GLY A 79 9.81 -7.68 6.38
N GLU A 80 9.71 -8.11 5.12
CA GLU A 80 9.16 -9.41 4.71
C GLU A 80 7.66 -9.57 4.99
N PHE A 81 6.91 -8.47 5.13
CA PHE A 81 5.46 -8.47 5.26
C PHE A 81 4.81 -7.88 4.02
N LEU A 82 4.39 -8.73 3.08
CA LEU A 82 3.61 -8.34 1.90
C LEU A 82 2.33 -9.16 1.85
N SER A 83 1.18 -8.51 1.65
CA SER A 83 -0.07 -9.24 1.46
C SER A 83 -0.90 -8.68 0.32
N ILE A 84 -1.70 -9.54 -0.30
CA ILE A 84 -2.84 -9.16 -1.12
C ILE A 84 -4.12 -9.57 -0.39
N TYR A 85 -5.17 -8.79 -0.52
CA TYR A 85 -6.43 -9.08 0.17
C TYR A 85 -7.61 -8.54 -0.62
N VAL A 86 -8.79 -9.13 -0.36
CA VAL A 86 -10.06 -8.60 -0.85
C VAL A 86 -10.92 -8.24 0.33
N GLU A 87 -11.41 -7.01 0.34
CA GLU A 87 -12.30 -6.48 1.37
C GLU A 87 -13.64 -6.03 0.77
N SER A 88 -14.61 -5.79 1.66
CA SER A 88 -15.86 -5.12 1.31
C SER A 88 -15.83 -3.70 1.87
N SER A 89 -15.28 -2.77 1.07
CA SER A 89 -14.85 -1.45 1.54
C SER A 89 -15.97 -0.56 2.07
N ASN A 90 -17.23 -0.88 1.79
CA ASN A 90 -18.40 -0.14 2.26
C ASN A 90 -19.37 -0.95 3.14
N ASN A 91 -19.08 -2.23 3.42
CA ASN A 91 -19.96 -3.06 4.24
C ASN A 91 -19.20 -4.19 4.94
N SER A 92 -19.05 -4.07 6.26
CA SER A 92 -18.29 -5.01 7.10
C SER A 92 -18.98 -6.37 7.29
N THR A 93 -20.22 -6.51 6.83
CA THR A 93 -21.02 -7.75 6.97
C THR A 93 -21.23 -8.46 5.65
N ALA A 94 -20.66 -7.93 4.56
CA ALA A 94 -20.78 -8.57 3.26
C ALA A 94 -20.12 -9.95 3.27
N SER A 95 -20.83 -10.92 2.72
CA SER A 95 -20.33 -12.28 2.50
C SER A 95 -20.08 -12.47 1.02
N PHE A 96 -18.92 -13.02 0.65
CA PHE A 96 -18.54 -13.24 -0.73
C PHE A 96 -17.63 -14.46 -0.86
N TYR A 97 -17.58 -15.05 -2.06
CA TYR A 97 -16.60 -16.06 -2.43
C TYR A 97 -15.42 -15.43 -3.15
N ILE A 98 -14.27 -16.10 -3.09
CA ILE A 98 -13.07 -15.81 -3.88
C ILE A 98 -12.64 -17.10 -4.57
N ASP A 99 -12.19 -17.01 -5.81
CA ASP A 99 -11.56 -18.10 -6.54
C ASP A 99 -10.52 -17.56 -7.55
N ASP A 100 -9.73 -18.45 -8.15
CA ASP A 100 -8.82 -18.17 -9.27
C ASP A 100 -7.91 -16.94 -9.04
N ILE A 101 -7.13 -16.97 -7.96
CA ILE A 101 -6.17 -15.92 -7.62
C ILE A 101 -4.91 -16.06 -8.49
N THR A 102 -4.49 -14.96 -9.12
CA THR A 102 -3.24 -14.88 -9.88
C THR A 102 -2.33 -13.81 -9.28
N PHE A 103 -1.04 -14.12 -9.22
CA PHE A 103 0.01 -13.20 -8.81
C PHE A 103 1.24 -13.52 -9.66
N GLU A 104 1.44 -12.76 -10.73
CA GLU A 104 2.45 -13.07 -11.75
C GLU A 104 3.29 -11.82 -12.05
N PRO A 105 4.62 -11.93 -12.20
CA PRO A 105 5.43 -10.79 -12.61
C PRO A 105 5.04 -10.34 -14.02
N THR A 106 4.89 -9.04 -14.25
CA THR A 106 4.52 -8.48 -15.56
C THR A 106 5.65 -8.58 -16.58
N GLY A 107 6.89 -8.73 -16.10
CA GLY A 107 8.10 -8.71 -16.93
C GLY A 107 8.50 -7.30 -17.38
N SER A 108 7.97 -6.24 -16.73
CA SER A 108 8.27 -4.84 -17.04
C SER A 108 9.74 -4.44 -16.86
N GLY A 109 10.57 -5.29 -16.24
CA GLY A 109 11.97 -5.02 -15.93
C GLY A 109 12.17 -4.01 -14.79
N ASP A 110 13.44 -3.81 -14.48
CA ASP A 110 13.91 -2.87 -13.45
C ASP A 110 13.62 -1.42 -13.88
N VAL A 111 13.35 -0.53 -12.90
CA VAL A 111 13.06 0.89 -13.16
C VAL A 111 14.00 1.75 -12.35
N GLU A 112 15.05 2.24 -12.99
CA GLU A 112 16.01 3.11 -12.34
C GLU A 112 15.51 4.56 -12.24
N VAL A 113 15.97 5.27 -11.21
CA VAL A 113 15.74 6.73 -11.08
C VAL A 113 16.51 7.46 -12.18
N GLU A 114 15.83 8.35 -12.91
CA GLU A 114 16.45 9.21 -13.93
C GLU A 114 17.23 10.36 -13.26
N LYS A 115 18.56 10.22 -13.20
CA LYS A 115 19.46 11.08 -12.40
C LYS A 115 19.85 12.38 -13.10
N ASP A 116 19.62 12.50 -14.40
CA ASP A 116 20.02 13.70 -15.16
C ASP A 116 18.98 14.84 -15.08
N LEU A 117 17.84 14.62 -14.41
CA LEU A 117 16.84 15.64 -14.17
C LEU A 117 17.29 16.65 -13.12
N THR A 118 16.93 17.92 -13.32
CA THR A 118 17.08 18.94 -12.27
C THR A 118 16.11 18.62 -11.12
N PRO A 119 16.59 18.47 -9.86
CA PRO A 119 15.73 18.25 -8.71
C PRO A 119 14.62 19.30 -8.56
N ILE A 120 13.37 18.86 -8.38
CA ILE A 120 12.22 19.77 -8.17
C ILE A 120 12.45 20.69 -6.96
N LYS A 121 12.96 20.15 -5.85
CA LYS A 121 13.34 20.94 -4.66
C LYS A 121 14.37 22.03 -4.94
N GLU A 122 15.27 21.85 -5.91
CA GLU A 122 16.26 22.88 -6.28
C GLU A 122 15.65 23.97 -7.15
N VAL A 123 14.67 23.62 -8.00
CA VAL A 123 13.94 24.60 -8.83
C VAL A 123 13.15 25.58 -7.97
N TYR A 124 12.51 25.10 -6.88
CA TYR A 124 11.62 25.90 -6.02
C TYR A 124 12.23 26.30 -4.67
N LYS A 125 13.55 26.14 -4.49
CA LYS A 125 14.22 26.33 -3.19
C LYS A 125 14.01 27.71 -2.55
N ASP A 126 13.77 28.73 -3.37
CA ASP A 126 13.57 30.12 -2.93
C ASP A 126 12.08 30.49 -2.74
N ASP A 127 11.16 29.58 -3.08
CA ASP A 127 9.71 29.79 -3.02
C ASP A 127 9.05 28.98 -1.90
N PHE A 128 9.25 27.66 -1.88
CA PHE A 128 8.65 26.74 -0.90
C PHE A 128 9.32 25.36 -0.91
N LEU A 129 9.06 24.57 0.15
CA LEU A 129 9.50 23.18 0.25
C LEU A 129 8.69 22.27 -0.70
N ILE A 130 9.34 21.23 -1.20
CA ILE A 130 8.75 20.20 -2.04
C ILE A 130 8.56 18.93 -1.21
N GLY A 131 7.29 18.63 -0.90
CA GLY A 131 6.90 17.54 -0.03
C GLY A 131 6.46 16.28 -0.77
N ASN A 132 6.65 15.12 -0.12
CA ASN A 132 6.00 13.86 -0.50
C ASN A 132 5.34 13.20 0.72
N ILE A 133 4.50 12.20 0.46
CA ILE A 133 3.91 11.33 1.49
C ILE A 133 4.80 10.10 1.66
N ILE A 134 4.99 9.65 2.90
CA ILE A 134 5.84 8.50 3.21
C ILE A 134 5.15 7.46 4.10
N SER A 135 5.55 6.21 3.90
CA SER A 135 5.34 5.08 4.82
C SER A 135 6.67 4.37 5.09
N ALA A 136 6.72 3.38 5.98
CA ALA A 136 7.98 2.76 6.41
C ALA A 136 8.78 2.16 5.24
N GLY A 137 8.10 1.56 4.26
CA GLY A 137 8.72 0.98 3.06
C GLY A 137 9.32 1.98 2.07
N ASP A 138 9.18 3.29 2.31
CA ASP A 138 9.66 4.32 1.38
C ASP A 138 11.13 4.69 1.62
N PHE A 139 11.70 4.19 2.73
CA PHE A 139 13.10 4.38 3.11
C PHE A 139 14.03 3.31 2.56
N GLU A 140 13.63 2.64 1.48
CA GLU A 140 14.37 1.57 0.85
C GLU A 140 14.45 1.73 -0.68
N GLY A 141 15.52 1.20 -1.27
CA GLY A 141 15.68 1.03 -2.72
C GLY A 141 15.56 2.31 -3.55
N GLU A 142 15.07 2.15 -4.78
CA GLU A 142 14.89 3.22 -5.76
C GLU A 142 13.87 4.28 -5.31
N ARG A 143 12.92 3.91 -4.45
CA ARG A 143 11.92 4.84 -3.90
C ARG A 143 12.58 5.87 -2.98
N LEU A 144 13.49 5.44 -2.10
CA LEU A 144 14.28 6.37 -1.29
C LEU A 144 15.17 7.26 -2.15
N GLU A 145 15.81 6.70 -3.19
CA GLU A 145 16.64 7.49 -4.10
C GLU A 145 15.83 8.61 -4.78
N LEU A 146 14.64 8.28 -5.31
CA LEU A 146 13.75 9.26 -5.93
C LEU A 146 13.24 10.30 -4.93
N LEU A 147 12.88 9.86 -3.72
CA LEU A 147 12.43 10.72 -2.63
C LEU A 147 13.50 11.77 -2.31
N LYS A 148 14.75 11.34 -2.09
CA LYS A 148 15.89 12.21 -1.80
C LYS A 148 16.26 13.12 -2.95
N MET A 149 16.11 12.65 -4.20
CA MET A 149 16.41 13.48 -5.36
C MET A 149 15.48 14.68 -5.44
N HIS A 150 14.17 14.51 -5.27
CA HIS A 150 13.20 15.55 -5.60
C HIS A 150 12.58 16.29 -4.41
N HIS A 151 12.66 15.77 -3.19
CA HIS A 151 11.90 16.28 -2.04
C HIS A 151 12.80 16.70 -0.86
N ASN A 152 12.28 17.58 -0.01
CA ASN A 152 12.91 18.07 1.23
C ASN A 152 11.90 18.28 2.37
N LEU A 153 10.72 17.67 2.23
CA LEU A 153 9.66 17.63 3.23
C LEU A 153 8.93 16.29 3.07
N VAL A 154 8.55 15.68 4.19
CA VAL A 154 7.77 14.43 4.19
C VAL A 154 6.56 14.56 5.10
N THR A 155 5.48 13.86 4.76
CA THR A 155 4.28 13.72 5.59
C THR A 155 3.97 12.23 5.74
N ALA A 156 3.78 11.76 6.96
CA ALA A 156 3.41 10.37 7.19
C ALA A 156 2.02 10.05 6.58
N GLU A 157 1.92 8.95 5.86
CA GLU A 157 0.67 8.51 5.21
C GLU A 157 -0.39 8.14 6.27
N ASN A 158 -0.05 7.17 7.13
CA ASN A 158 -0.96 6.59 8.11
C ASN A 158 -0.43 6.69 9.54
N ALA A 159 0.86 6.41 9.75
CA ALA A 159 1.47 6.27 11.08
C ALA A 159 1.11 7.40 12.07
N MET A 160 0.94 8.64 11.61
CA MET A 160 0.64 9.78 12.49
C MET A 160 -0.85 10.07 12.70
N LYS A 161 -1.76 9.20 12.23
CA LYS A 161 -3.21 9.39 12.45
C LYS A 161 -3.55 9.05 13.91
N PRO A 162 -4.56 9.70 14.51
CA PRO A 162 -4.91 9.46 15.92
C PRO A 162 -5.23 8.01 16.28
N GLY A 163 -5.63 7.18 15.33
CA GLY A 163 -5.91 5.76 15.57
C GLY A 163 -4.67 4.90 15.79
N TYR A 164 -3.49 5.36 15.38
CA TYR A 164 -2.22 4.64 15.51
C TYR A 164 -1.41 5.05 16.75
N ALA A 165 -1.76 6.17 17.38
CA ALA A 165 -1.11 6.63 18.61
C ALA A 165 -1.45 5.79 19.86
N TYR A 166 -2.19 4.68 19.70
CA TYR A 166 -2.72 3.88 20.81
C TYR A 166 -2.54 2.38 20.54
N ASP A 167 -2.16 1.63 21.58
CA ASP A 167 -2.15 0.17 21.56
C ASP A 167 -3.57 -0.43 21.70
N ASP A 168 -3.65 -1.77 21.66
CA ASP A 168 -4.91 -2.52 21.84
C ASP A 168 -5.61 -2.25 23.19
N ASN A 169 -4.88 -1.73 24.19
CA ASN A 169 -5.40 -1.37 25.51
C ASN A 169 -5.81 0.11 25.60
N GLY A 170 -5.59 0.91 24.56
CA GLY A 170 -5.84 2.34 24.52
C GLY A 170 -4.79 3.19 25.25
N GLU A 171 -3.60 2.64 25.50
CA GLU A 171 -2.44 3.35 26.04
C GLU A 171 -1.61 3.95 24.90
N PHE A 172 -0.91 5.06 25.14
CA PHE A 172 -0.07 5.66 24.10
C PHE A 172 1.09 4.73 23.72
N ASP A 173 1.20 4.44 22.44
CA ASP A 173 2.36 3.80 21.81
C ASP A 173 2.77 4.66 20.62
N PHE A 174 4.07 4.95 20.50
CA PHE A 174 4.63 5.80 19.45
C PHE A 174 5.84 5.13 18.77
N GLU A 175 6.05 3.83 18.99
CA GLU A 175 7.25 3.13 18.51
C GLU A 175 7.39 3.24 16.99
N ALA A 176 6.31 3.04 16.25
CA ALA A 176 6.30 3.12 14.79
C ALA A 176 6.46 4.56 14.27
N GLU A 177 5.82 5.54 14.91
CA GLU A 177 5.92 6.96 14.58
C GLU A 177 7.34 7.49 14.80
N ASP A 178 7.94 7.16 15.95
CA ASP A 178 9.31 7.53 16.28
C ASP A 178 10.30 6.88 15.29
N ALA A 179 10.09 5.62 14.93
CA ALA A 179 10.89 4.95 13.91
C ALA A 179 10.79 5.65 12.53
N LEU A 180 9.59 6.03 12.11
CA LEU A 180 9.37 6.73 10.84
C LEU A 180 10.03 8.12 10.84
N VAL A 181 9.91 8.87 11.94
CA VAL A 181 10.57 10.18 12.11
C VAL A 181 12.09 10.02 12.11
N GLN A 182 12.62 9.03 12.84
CA GLN A 182 14.06 8.78 12.89
C GLN A 182 14.61 8.41 11.52
N ASN A 183 13.90 7.59 10.74
CA ASN A 183 14.28 7.25 9.37
C ASN A 183 14.30 8.48 8.48
N ALA A 184 13.29 9.35 8.56
CA ALA A 184 13.29 10.63 7.85
C ALA A 184 14.49 11.51 8.21
N GLN A 185 14.77 11.66 9.51
CA GLN A 185 15.90 12.48 9.99
C GLN A 185 17.26 11.93 9.57
N ASN A 186 17.40 10.61 9.46
CA ASN A 186 18.65 9.97 9.03
C ASN A 186 18.98 10.27 7.55
N GLU A 187 17.96 10.54 6.73
CA GLU A 187 18.11 10.75 5.28
C GLU A 187 18.33 12.21 4.86
N GLY A 188 18.16 13.15 5.79
CA GLY A 188 18.37 14.60 5.61
C GLY A 188 17.18 15.33 5.01
#